data_AF-A0A3S4AS70-F1
#
_entry.id   AF-A0A3S4AS70-F1
#
_cell.length_a   1.000
_cell.length_b   1.000
_cell.length_c   1.000
_cell.angle_alpha   90.00
_cell.angle_beta   90.00
_cell.angle_gamma   90.00
#
_symmetry.space_group_name_H-M   'P 1'
#
loop_
_entity.id
_entity.type
_entity.pdbx_description
1 polymer ?
#
loop_
_entity_poly.entity_id
_entity_poly.type
_entity_poly.pdbx_seq_one_letter_code
_entity_poly.pdbx_strand_id
1 'polypeptide(L)'
;MAGGGPGAASRGRSGKFRKYTRGGGKHFSRDLQPRDADGNEVSMWSEDAVRQLGASDEDEEESEEEESEEESEAEAGGAGPSTTATALSREERKKEKKARKEAAIAKAKKQVQVGDLPPSESEEESEEDDLPANPNHSRQARNQTKPSSVDEAAEGVGKLSVAPSRREREAMEAQAAKERYRKLHEAGKTDEAKADLARLKIIRERREAEAARKQAEKEEREAREREKRAEIEAREAKRREAALGPKKGKKK
;
A
#
# COMPACT_ATOMS: atom_id res chain seq x y z
N MET A 1 -50.25 -12.68 21.22
CA MET A 1 -50.37 -14.14 21.43
C MET A 1 -49.19 -14.60 22.27
N ALA A 2 -49.48 -15.49 23.22
CA ALA A 2 -48.65 -15.87 24.35
C ALA A 2 -47.31 -16.53 23.96
N GLY A 3 -46.32 -16.37 24.84
CA GLY A 3 -45.00 -16.97 24.74
C GLY A 3 -44.99 -18.49 24.98
N GLY A 4 -43.91 -19.11 24.52
CA GLY A 4 -43.60 -20.51 24.78
C GLY A 4 -42.12 -20.78 24.54
N GLY A 5 -41.30 -20.62 25.57
CA GLY A 5 -39.93 -21.15 25.57
C GLY A 5 -39.98 -22.67 25.75
N PRO A 6 -39.26 -23.47 24.95
CA PRO A 6 -39.22 -24.91 25.17
C PRO A 6 -38.13 -25.26 26.20
N GLY A 7 -38.47 -25.06 27.47
CA GLY A 7 -37.82 -25.71 28.60
C GLY A 7 -38.81 -26.63 29.30
N ALA A 8 -38.48 -27.93 29.37
CA ALA A 8 -39.04 -28.96 30.25
C ALA A 8 -40.34 -29.68 29.84
N ALA A 9 -40.19 -30.69 28.98
CA ALA A 9 -40.98 -31.93 29.08
C ALA A 9 -40.11 -33.16 28.74
N SER A 10 -39.37 -33.67 29.72
CA SER A 10 -39.03 -35.11 29.79
C SER A 10 -38.72 -35.51 31.22
N ARG A 11 -39.79 -35.70 32.00
CA ARG A 11 -39.75 -36.62 33.15
C ARG A 11 -39.60 -38.03 32.59
N GLY A 12 -38.36 -38.49 32.42
CA GLY A 12 -38.10 -39.87 31.97
C GLY A 12 -36.62 -40.13 31.70
N ARG A 13 -36.00 -40.93 32.57
CA ARG A 13 -34.63 -41.44 32.51
C ARG A 13 -33.50 -40.42 32.67
N SER A 14 -33.38 -39.91 33.88
CA SER A 14 -32.06 -39.65 34.47
C SER A 14 -31.26 -40.96 34.50
N GLY A 15 -30.00 -40.91 34.06
CA GLY A 15 -29.05 -42.02 34.15
C GLY A 15 -28.57 -42.54 32.79
N LYS A 16 -27.34 -42.15 32.42
CA LYS A 16 -26.49 -42.71 31.35
C LYS A 16 -26.66 -42.19 29.90
N PHE A 17 -27.71 -41.43 29.56
CA PHE A 17 -27.88 -40.88 28.20
C PHE A 17 -27.97 -39.35 28.10
N ARG A 18 -27.61 -38.60 29.15
CA ARG A 18 -27.39 -37.15 29.03
C ARG A 18 -26.02 -36.92 28.40
N LYS A 19 -25.97 -36.98 27.07
CA LYS A 19 -24.85 -36.45 26.29
C LYS A 19 -24.60 -35.01 26.73
N TYR A 20 -23.38 -34.72 27.21
CA TYR A 20 -22.98 -33.35 27.51
C TYR A 20 -23.09 -32.56 26.21
N THR A 21 -24.04 -31.63 26.14
CA THR A 21 -24.10 -30.67 25.04
C THR A 21 -22.88 -29.78 25.18
N ARG A 22 -21.80 -30.10 24.43
CA ARG A 22 -20.62 -29.26 24.34
C ARG A 22 -21.09 -27.92 23.77
N GLY A 23 -20.95 -26.86 24.56
CA GLY A 23 -21.55 -25.55 24.30
C GLY A 23 -21.34 -25.08 22.86
N GLY A 24 -22.37 -24.47 22.28
CA GLY A 24 -22.37 -23.96 20.92
C GLY A 24 -21.15 -23.10 20.63
N GLY A 25 -20.55 -23.28 19.46
CA GLY A 25 -19.30 -22.64 19.07
C GLY A 25 -19.39 -21.10 19.12
N LYS A 26 -18.27 -20.45 19.43
CA LYS A 26 -18.18 -18.99 19.38
C LYS A 26 -18.30 -18.51 17.93
N HIS A 27 -19.19 -17.57 17.68
CA HIS A 27 -19.38 -16.97 16.35
C HIS A 27 -18.41 -15.81 16.16
N PHE A 28 -17.22 -16.09 15.65
CA PHE A 28 -16.24 -15.06 15.31
C PHE A 28 -16.65 -14.18 14.11
N SER A 29 -17.73 -14.55 13.41
CA SER A 29 -18.26 -13.81 12.25
C SER A 29 -19.32 -12.76 12.58
N ARG A 30 -19.85 -12.74 13.80
CA ARG A 30 -21.00 -11.89 14.16
C ARG A 30 -20.60 -10.58 14.84
N ASP A 31 -19.38 -10.49 15.36
CA ASP A 31 -18.90 -9.35 16.15
C ASP A 31 -17.57 -8.80 15.58
N LEU A 32 -17.45 -8.68 14.25
CA LEU A 32 -16.27 -8.06 13.62
C LEU A 32 -16.31 -6.53 13.65
N GLN A 33 -17.50 -5.94 13.63
CA GLN A 33 -17.68 -4.50 13.61
C GLN A 33 -17.76 -3.94 15.04
N PRO A 34 -17.20 -2.74 15.31
CA PRO A 34 -17.43 -2.04 16.56
C PRO A 34 -18.93 -1.87 16.81
N ARG A 35 -19.35 -2.04 18.06
CA ARG A 35 -20.74 -1.85 18.47
C ARG A 35 -20.84 -0.79 19.56
N ASP A 36 -21.91 0.00 19.50
CA ASP A 36 -22.26 0.95 20.55
C ASP A 36 -22.69 0.25 21.84
N ALA A 37 -22.86 1.01 22.92
CA ALA A 37 -23.40 0.53 24.20
C ALA A 37 -24.76 -0.19 24.05
N ASP A 38 -25.54 0.18 23.03
CA ASP A 38 -26.84 -0.43 22.70
C ASP A 38 -26.74 -1.66 21.78
N GLY A 39 -25.53 -2.07 21.38
CA GLY A 39 -25.27 -3.26 20.57
C GLY A 39 -25.54 -3.10 19.07
N ASN A 40 -25.78 -1.88 18.61
CA ASN A 40 -25.89 -1.55 17.18
C ASN A 40 -24.50 -1.47 16.53
N GLU A 41 -24.40 -1.84 15.26
CA GLU A 41 -23.16 -1.78 14.49
C GLU A 41 -22.80 -0.32 14.16
N VAL A 42 -21.57 0.06 14.48
CA VAL A 42 -21.04 1.41 14.27
C VAL A 42 -20.03 1.35 13.15
N SER A 43 -20.23 2.18 12.13
CA SER A 43 -19.23 2.37 11.10
C SER A 43 -17.96 2.98 11.70
N MET A 44 -16.80 2.38 11.44
CA MET A 44 -15.49 2.90 11.87
C MET A 44 -15.19 4.32 11.38
N TRP A 45 -15.94 4.80 10.38
CA TRP A 45 -15.79 6.14 9.79
C TRP A 45 -16.97 7.07 10.10
N SER A 46 -17.89 6.68 10.99
CA SER A 46 -18.92 7.61 11.46
C SER A 46 -18.27 8.73 12.28
N GLU A 47 -18.84 9.93 12.21
CA GLU A 47 -18.32 11.10 12.94
C GLU A 47 -18.21 10.83 14.45
N ASP A 48 -19.16 10.08 15.01
CA ASP A 48 -19.14 9.72 16.43
C ASP A 48 -18.03 8.72 16.77
N ALA A 49 -17.70 7.77 15.87
CA ALA A 49 -16.57 6.88 16.04
C ALA A 49 -15.22 7.62 15.94
N VAL A 50 -15.11 8.58 15.02
CA VAL A 50 -13.91 9.43 14.89
C VAL A 50 -13.72 10.32 16.13
N ARG A 51 -14.80 10.86 16.68
CA ARG A 51 -14.78 11.61 17.95
C ARG A 51 -14.43 10.74 19.15
N GLN A 52 -14.97 9.52 19.25
CA GLN A 52 -14.68 8.59 20.35
C GLN A 52 -13.25 8.02 20.31
N LEU A 53 -12.68 7.85 19.12
CA LEU A 53 -11.30 7.39 18.93
C LEU A 53 -10.25 8.49 19.20
N GLY A 54 -10.67 9.66 19.69
CA GLY A 54 -9.75 10.69 20.13
C GLY A 54 -9.04 11.42 18.98
N ALA A 55 -9.64 11.47 17.79
CA ALA A 55 -9.27 12.46 16.79
C ALA A 55 -9.87 13.82 17.21
N SER A 56 -9.40 14.32 18.36
CA SER A 56 -9.56 15.70 18.77
C SER A 56 -8.72 16.56 17.84
N ASP A 57 -9.41 17.52 17.22
CA ASP A 57 -8.95 18.69 16.49
C ASP A 57 -7.85 19.45 17.27
N GLU A 58 -6.62 18.96 17.24
CA GLU A 58 -5.41 19.69 17.64
C GLU A 58 -4.31 19.41 16.61
N ASP A 59 -4.02 20.44 15.81
CA ASP A 59 -2.76 20.74 15.11
C ASP A 59 -1.65 19.67 15.17
N GLU A 60 -1.40 18.97 14.07
CA GLU A 60 -0.07 18.43 13.76
C GLU A 60 0.27 18.68 12.29
N GLU A 61 1.36 19.43 12.12
CA GLU A 61 2.03 19.72 10.87
C GLU A 61 2.64 18.46 10.22
N GLU A 62 2.78 18.55 8.89
CA GLU A 62 3.94 18.06 8.13
C GLU A 62 4.41 16.61 8.38
N SER A 63 3.98 15.69 7.51
CA SER A 63 4.89 14.61 7.08
C SER A 63 4.51 14.07 5.70
N GLU A 64 5.53 14.13 4.86
CA GLU A 64 5.71 13.73 3.47
C GLU A 64 5.20 12.32 3.08
N GLU A 65 4.77 12.24 1.82
CA GLU A 65 4.91 11.15 0.83
C GLU A 65 5.05 9.69 1.32
N GLU A 66 4.15 8.80 0.88
CA GLU A 66 4.48 7.81 -0.16
C GLU A 66 3.35 6.82 -0.48
N GLU A 67 3.24 6.53 -1.78
CA GLU A 67 3.10 5.20 -2.38
C GLU A 67 2.15 4.18 -1.71
N SER A 68 0.94 4.07 -2.25
CA SER A 68 0.06 2.93 -2.01
C SER A 68 0.06 2.04 -3.25
N GLU A 69 1.08 1.17 -3.37
CA GLU A 69 1.02 0.02 -4.28
C GLU A 69 0.03 -1.03 -3.74
N GLU A 70 -0.99 -1.26 -4.57
CA GLU A 70 -1.89 -2.39 -4.54
C GLU A 70 -1.15 -3.63 -5.05
N GLU A 71 -0.97 -4.66 -4.22
CA GLU A 71 -0.89 -6.04 -4.73
C GLU A 71 -1.48 -7.05 -3.73
N SER A 72 -2.58 -7.64 -4.16
CA SER A 72 -3.13 -8.90 -3.69
C SER A 72 -2.24 -10.07 -4.11
N GLU A 73 -2.02 -11.08 -3.26
CA GLU A 73 -2.45 -12.47 -3.52
C GLU A 73 -2.16 -13.45 -2.34
N ALA A 74 -3.18 -14.27 -2.11
CA ALA A 74 -3.34 -15.61 -1.55
C ALA A 74 -2.22 -16.39 -0.80
N GLU A 75 -2.69 -17.01 0.30
CA GLU A 75 -2.50 -18.41 0.73
C GLU A 75 -1.09 -18.91 1.13
N ALA A 76 -0.91 -19.03 2.45
CA ALA A 76 -0.29 -20.23 3.03
C ALA A 76 -0.85 -20.46 4.44
N GLY A 77 -1.82 -21.38 4.54
CA GLY A 77 -2.28 -21.93 5.82
C GLY A 77 -1.14 -22.52 6.65
N GLY A 78 -1.15 -22.23 7.94
CA GLY A 78 -0.20 -22.80 8.90
C GLY A 78 -0.67 -22.56 10.33
N ALA A 79 -1.35 -23.56 10.89
CA ALA A 79 -1.88 -23.55 12.24
C ALA A 79 -0.78 -23.69 13.32
N GLY A 80 -0.62 -22.67 14.17
CA GLY A 80 -0.08 -22.71 15.55
C GLY A 80 1.40 -23.13 15.74
N PRO A 81 1.97 -23.00 16.96
CA PRO A 81 1.32 -22.73 18.25
C PRO A 81 1.76 -21.43 18.94
N SER A 82 0.85 -20.90 19.75
CA SER A 82 1.15 -19.90 20.79
C SER A 82 2.07 -20.53 21.82
N THR A 83 3.18 -19.88 22.17
CA THR A 83 3.61 -19.64 23.56
C THR A 83 4.88 -18.80 23.58
N THR A 84 4.85 -17.74 24.40
CA THR A 84 6.01 -16.98 24.91
C THR A 84 6.96 -16.35 23.88
N ALA A 85 6.54 -15.21 23.31
CA ALA A 85 7.49 -14.22 22.81
C ALA A 85 7.12 -12.86 23.39
N THR A 86 8.08 -12.30 24.09
CA THR A 86 8.11 -11.00 24.78
C THR A 86 7.45 -9.88 23.97
N ALA A 87 6.88 -8.90 24.66
CA ALA A 87 6.22 -7.72 24.08
C ALA A 87 7.25 -6.80 23.39
N LEU A 88 7.85 -7.27 22.30
CA LEU A 88 8.65 -6.46 21.40
C LEU A 88 7.71 -5.48 20.70
N SER A 89 8.13 -4.22 20.68
CA SER A 89 7.42 -3.11 20.07
C SER A 89 7.10 -3.41 18.60
N ARG A 90 6.07 -2.76 18.04
CA ARG A 90 5.69 -2.97 16.62
C ARG A 90 6.86 -2.73 15.66
N GLU A 91 7.79 -1.86 16.02
CA GLU A 91 8.98 -1.57 15.24
C GLU A 91 10.01 -2.69 15.26
N GLU A 92 10.25 -3.30 16.42
CA GLU A 92 11.15 -4.45 16.56
C GLU A 92 10.62 -5.65 15.77
N ARG A 93 9.30 -5.90 15.80
CA ARG A 93 8.69 -6.95 14.96
C ARG A 93 8.82 -6.68 13.47
N LYS A 94 8.75 -5.41 13.04
CA LYS A 94 8.95 -5.04 11.64
C LYS A 94 10.42 -5.26 11.23
N LYS A 95 11.37 -4.87 12.08
CA LYS A 95 12.81 -5.07 11.86
C LYS A 95 13.17 -6.55 11.80
N GLU A 96 12.66 -7.38 12.71
CA GLU A 96 12.87 -8.83 12.68
C GLU A 96 12.29 -9.49 11.43
N LYS A 97 11.10 -9.07 10.99
CA LYS A 97 10.50 -9.58 9.76
C LYS A 97 11.30 -9.17 8.52
N LYS A 98 11.79 -7.92 8.46
CA LYS A 98 12.68 -7.45 7.38
C LYS A 98 14.01 -8.21 7.39
N ALA A 99 14.66 -8.33 8.55
CA ALA A 99 15.89 -9.09 8.71
C ALA A 99 15.73 -10.58 8.32
N ARG A 100 14.60 -11.21 8.67
CA ARG A 100 14.31 -12.60 8.28
C ARG A 100 14.10 -12.74 6.78
N LYS A 101 13.44 -11.78 6.13
CA LYS A 101 13.26 -11.74 4.68
C LYS A 101 14.60 -11.51 3.96
N GLU A 102 15.41 -10.57 4.43
CA GLU A 102 16.74 -10.28 3.89
C GLU A 102 17.69 -11.46 4.06
N ALA A 103 17.65 -12.17 5.20
CA ALA A 103 18.41 -13.39 5.41
C ALA A 103 17.98 -14.53 4.47
N ALA A 104 16.67 -14.66 4.20
CA ALA A 104 16.16 -15.63 3.23
C ALA A 104 16.59 -15.29 1.80
N ILE A 105 16.55 -14.00 1.42
CA ILE A 105 17.01 -13.51 0.13
C ILE A 105 18.53 -13.69 -0.01
N ALA A 106 19.31 -13.45 1.04
CA ALA A 106 20.76 -13.68 1.05
C ALA A 106 21.09 -15.18 0.94
N LYS A 107 20.33 -16.05 1.59
CA LYS A 107 20.47 -17.51 1.47
C LYS A 107 20.08 -18.01 0.08
N ALA A 108 19.05 -17.42 -0.55
CA ALA A 108 18.64 -17.72 -1.92
C ALA A 108 19.64 -17.18 -2.96
N LYS A 109 20.23 -16.01 -2.72
CA LYS A 109 21.29 -15.42 -3.56
C LYS A 109 22.66 -16.09 -3.36
N LYS A 110 22.85 -16.83 -2.28
CA LYS A 110 24.01 -17.69 -2.10
C LYS A 110 23.86 -18.92 -3.00
N GLN A 111 24.28 -18.70 -4.25
CA GLN A 111 24.53 -19.68 -5.30
C GLN A 111 24.97 -21.02 -4.70
N VAL A 112 24.10 -22.02 -4.83
CA VAL A 112 24.42 -23.42 -4.54
C VAL A 112 25.55 -23.80 -5.49
N GLN A 113 26.73 -24.05 -4.92
CA GLN A 113 27.86 -24.50 -5.71
C GLN A 113 27.51 -25.86 -6.33
N VAL A 114 27.80 -25.99 -7.62
CA VAL A 114 27.65 -27.23 -8.41
C VAL A 114 28.69 -28.23 -7.91
N GLY A 115 28.37 -28.93 -6.82
CA GLY A 115 29.33 -29.81 -6.14
C GLY A 115 28.81 -30.53 -4.89
N ASP A 116 27.58 -30.24 -4.44
CA ASP A 116 26.93 -30.94 -3.32
C ASP A 116 25.92 -32.01 -3.79
N LEU A 117 26.05 -32.45 -5.06
CA LEU A 117 25.47 -33.72 -5.51
C LEU A 117 26.51 -34.82 -5.26
N PRO A 118 26.14 -35.97 -4.68
CA PRO A 118 27.08 -37.06 -4.48
C PRO A 118 27.68 -37.48 -5.83
N PRO A 119 29.02 -37.63 -5.93
CA PRO A 119 29.64 -38.10 -7.17
C PRO A 119 29.18 -39.53 -7.43
N SER A 120 28.42 -39.70 -8.51
CA SER A 120 28.23 -41.01 -9.15
C SER A 120 29.57 -41.41 -9.79
N GLU A 121 30.37 -42.15 -9.04
CA GLU A 121 31.53 -42.88 -9.55
C GLU A 121 31.02 -44.02 -10.45
N SER A 122 31.19 -43.86 -11.76
CA SER A 122 30.98 -44.92 -12.76
C SER A 122 31.95 -44.65 -13.91
N GLU A 123 32.97 -45.52 -14.03
CA GLU A 123 33.56 -46.11 -15.25
C GLU A 123 33.85 -45.18 -16.46
N GLU A 124 34.97 -45.23 -17.19
CA GLU A 124 35.99 -46.25 -17.39
C GLU A 124 37.10 -45.59 -18.24
N GLU A 125 38.36 -45.94 -17.98
CA GLU A 125 39.54 -45.49 -18.71
C GLU A 125 39.60 -46.20 -20.08
N SER A 126 39.40 -45.46 -21.18
CA SER A 126 39.46 -46.02 -22.54
C SER A 126 40.91 -46.06 -23.07
N GLU A 127 41.54 -47.22 -22.97
CA GLU A 127 42.68 -47.61 -23.81
C GLU A 127 42.15 -48.22 -25.12
N GLU A 128 42.15 -47.46 -26.22
CA GLU A 128 41.83 -48.02 -27.54
C GLU A 128 42.53 -47.22 -28.67
N ASP A 129 43.86 -47.34 -28.73
CA ASP A 129 44.72 -46.66 -29.71
C ASP A 129 45.14 -47.56 -30.88
N ASP A 130 44.37 -48.61 -31.22
CA ASP A 130 44.72 -49.50 -32.35
C ASP A 130 43.52 -50.10 -33.11
N LEU A 131 42.49 -49.28 -33.38
CA LEU A 131 41.36 -49.63 -34.26
C LEU A 131 41.34 -48.81 -35.56
N PRO A 132 40.92 -49.40 -36.69
CA PRO A 132 40.91 -48.71 -37.99
C PRO A 132 39.94 -47.52 -37.99
N ALA A 133 40.42 -46.36 -38.44
CA ALA A 133 39.72 -45.08 -38.39
C ALA A 133 38.31 -45.12 -39.02
N ASN A 134 37.29 -44.87 -38.19
CA ASN A 134 35.89 -44.75 -38.62
C ASN A 134 35.71 -43.47 -39.48
N PRO A 135 35.10 -43.54 -40.68
CA PRO A 135 34.87 -42.39 -41.56
C PRO A 135 34.03 -41.24 -40.93
N ASN A 136 33.29 -41.51 -39.84
CA ASN A 136 32.60 -40.48 -39.05
C ASN A 136 33.52 -39.65 -38.12
N HIS A 137 34.81 -39.99 -38.00
CA HIS A 137 35.81 -39.22 -37.24
C HIS A 137 36.76 -38.39 -38.13
N SER A 138 36.38 -38.14 -39.39
CA SER A 138 37.18 -37.35 -40.32
C SER A 138 37.29 -35.87 -39.89
N ARG A 139 38.39 -35.21 -40.31
CA ARG A 139 38.68 -33.79 -40.03
C ARG A 139 37.57 -32.82 -40.48
N GLN A 140 36.75 -33.20 -41.46
CA GLN A 140 35.62 -32.39 -41.94
C GLN A 140 34.44 -32.39 -40.95
N ALA A 141 34.16 -33.52 -40.29
CA ALA A 141 33.15 -33.58 -39.23
C ALA A 141 33.58 -32.74 -38.01
N ARG A 142 34.87 -32.77 -37.65
CA ARG A 142 35.44 -31.91 -36.60
C ARG A 142 35.40 -30.41 -36.92
N ASN A 143 35.27 -30.02 -38.19
CA ASN A 143 35.14 -28.60 -38.56
C ASN A 143 33.70 -28.09 -38.43
N GLN A 144 32.70 -28.95 -38.54
CA GLN A 144 31.28 -28.62 -38.30
C GLN A 144 30.96 -28.46 -36.81
N THR A 145 31.74 -29.07 -35.93
CA THR A 145 31.60 -28.96 -34.47
C THR A 145 32.44 -27.83 -33.87
N LYS A 146 33.13 -27.02 -34.69
CA LYS A 146 33.85 -25.84 -34.20
C LYS A 146 32.82 -24.74 -33.91
N PRO A 147 32.76 -24.21 -32.69
CA PRO A 147 31.82 -23.15 -32.37
C PRO A 147 32.17 -21.90 -33.21
N SER A 148 31.24 -21.46 -34.05
CA SER A 148 31.25 -20.09 -34.59
C SER A 148 31.18 -19.10 -33.44
N SER A 149 31.72 -17.89 -33.62
CA SER A 149 31.65 -16.88 -32.58
C SER A 149 30.18 -16.58 -32.25
N VAL A 150 29.91 -16.31 -30.98
CA VAL A 150 28.55 -16.14 -30.44
C VAL A 150 27.83 -14.97 -31.12
N ASP A 151 28.59 -13.97 -31.55
CA ASP A 151 28.09 -12.78 -32.27
C ASP A 151 27.62 -13.11 -33.70
N GLU A 152 28.35 -13.93 -34.44
CA GLU A 152 27.95 -14.34 -35.80
C GLU A 152 26.72 -15.26 -35.80
N ALA A 153 26.59 -16.09 -34.76
CA ALA A 153 25.39 -16.88 -34.53
C ALA A 153 24.17 -16.02 -34.14
N ALA A 154 24.37 -14.98 -33.32
CA ALA A 154 23.31 -14.06 -32.91
C ALA A 154 22.80 -13.19 -34.08
N GLU A 155 23.69 -12.72 -34.95
CA GLU A 155 23.31 -11.98 -36.16
C GLU A 155 22.59 -12.84 -37.20
N GLY A 156 22.98 -14.12 -37.32
CA GLY A 156 22.28 -15.10 -38.15
C GLY A 156 20.84 -15.34 -37.69
N VAL A 157 20.62 -15.44 -36.38
CA VAL A 157 19.30 -15.62 -35.76
C VAL A 157 18.43 -14.35 -35.91
N GLY A 158 19.01 -13.15 -35.79
CA GLY A 158 18.31 -11.89 -36.01
C GLY A 158 17.86 -11.67 -37.46
N LYS A 159 18.57 -12.23 -38.45
CA LYS A 159 18.20 -12.17 -39.88
C LYS A 159 17.25 -13.30 -40.31
N LEU A 160 17.24 -14.41 -39.56
CA LEU A 160 16.32 -15.53 -39.72
C LEU A 160 15.01 -15.36 -38.94
N SER A 161 14.80 -14.23 -38.24
CA SER A 161 13.51 -13.92 -37.62
C SER A 161 12.45 -13.81 -38.72
N VAL A 162 11.76 -14.92 -38.93
CA VAL A 162 10.60 -15.10 -39.78
C VAL A 162 9.66 -13.92 -39.57
N ALA A 163 9.15 -13.35 -40.66
CA ALA A 163 8.19 -12.25 -40.59
C ALA A 163 7.12 -12.58 -39.53
N PRO A 164 6.84 -11.66 -38.59
CA PRO A 164 6.10 -11.99 -37.37
C PRO A 164 4.79 -12.65 -37.76
N SER A 165 4.48 -13.75 -37.07
CA SER A 165 3.27 -14.53 -37.33
C SER A 165 2.05 -13.61 -37.22
N ARG A 166 0.95 -13.92 -37.92
CA ARG A 166 -0.25 -13.06 -37.87
C ARG A 166 -0.69 -12.74 -36.44
N ARG A 167 -0.52 -13.69 -35.52
CA ARG A 167 -0.74 -13.53 -34.09
C ARG A 167 0.21 -12.54 -33.43
N GLU A 168 1.49 -12.57 -33.77
CA GLU A 168 2.48 -11.62 -33.25
C GLU A 168 2.24 -10.19 -33.78
N ARG A 169 1.78 -10.05 -35.02
CA ARG A 169 1.42 -8.73 -35.57
C ARG A 169 0.21 -8.14 -34.87
N GLU A 170 -0.84 -8.95 -34.66
CA GLU A 170 -2.04 -8.53 -33.93
C GLU A 170 -1.71 -8.23 -32.45
N ALA A 171 -0.78 -8.99 -31.84
CA ALA A 171 -0.32 -8.71 -30.47
C ALA A 171 0.46 -7.38 -30.37
N MET A 172 1.36 -7.10 -31.32
CA MET A 172 2.08 -5.83 -31.38
C MET A 172 1.15 -4.63 -31.64
N GLU A 173 0.14 -4.80 -32.49
CA GLU A 173 -0.86 -3.76 -32.74
C GLU A 173 -1.75 -3.53 -31.52
N ALA A 174 -2.15 -4.59 -30.81
CA ALA A 174 -2.90 -4.47 -29.56
C ALA A 174 -2.08 -3.77 -28.46
N GLN A 175 -0.77 -4.03 -28.37
CA GLN A 175 0.13 -3.31 -27.47
C GLN A 175 0.22 -1.83 -27.86
N ALA A 176 0.45 -1.53 -29.15
CA ALA A 176 0.51 -0.15 -29.64
C ALA A 176 -0.81 0.61 -29.42
N ALA A 177 -1.97 -0.05 -29.55
CA ALA A 177 -3.27 0.55 -29.26
C ALA A 177 -3.45 0.86 -27.77
N LYS A 178 -3.02 -0.04 -26.88
CA LYS A 178 -3.01 0.20 -25.43
C LYS A 178 -2.09 1.35 -25.04
N GLU A 179 -0.91 1.43 -25.63
CA GLU A 179 0.03 2.54 -25.40
C GLU A 179 -0.53 3.87 -25.89
N ARG A 180 -1.16 3.89 -27.07
CA ARG A 180 -1.84 5.09 -27.59
C ARG A 180 -2.98 5.52 -26.67
N TYR A 181 -3.77 4.57 -26.18
CA TYR A 181 -4.84 4.86 -25.23
C TYR A 181 -4.28 5.42 -23.92
N ARG A 182 -3.25 4.79 -23.34
CA ARG A 182 -2.54 5.28 -22.14
C ARG A 182 -2.01 6.69 -22.34
N LYS A 183 -1.31 6.94 -23.46
CA LYS A 183 -0.80 8.26 -23.83
C LYS A 183 -1.91 9.31 -23.98
N LEU A 184 -3.06 8.95 -24.55
CA LEU A 184 -4.22 9.85 -24.65
C LEU A 184 -4.88 10.09 -23.29
N HIS A 185 -4.88 9.09 -22.42
CA HIS A 185 -5.42 9.17 -21.07
C HIS A 185 -4.54 10.07 -20.19
N GLU A 186 -3.23 9.86 -20.21
CA GLU A 186 -2.23 10.73 -19.59
C GLU A 186 -2.30 12.17 -20.11
N ALA A 187 -2.54 12.34 -21.42
CA ALA A 187 -2.76 13.66 -22.01
C ALA A 187 -4.12 14.29 -21.65
N GLY A 188 -4.97 13.62 -20.87
CA GLY A 188 -6.28 14.12 -20.45
C GLY A 188 -7.32 14.16 -21.57
N LYS A 189 -7.10 13.44 -22.68
CA LYS A 189 -7.95 13.49 -23.87
C LYS A 189 -9.03 12.41 -23.89
N THR A 190 -8.88 11.34 -23.12
CA THR A 190 -9.95 10.35 -22.90
C THR A 190 -11.08 10.98 -22.09
N ASP A 191 -12.30 10.52 -22.30
CA ASP A 191 -13.46 11.11 -21.62
C ASP A 191 -13.45 10.88 -20.11
N GLU A 192 -12.84 9.77 -19.67
CA GLU A 192 -12.54 9.49 -18.26
C GLU A 192 -11.58 10.53 -17.67
N ALA A 193 -10.42 10.77 -18.31
CA ALA A 193 -9.45 11.73 -17.80
C ALA A 193 -9.98 13.17 -17.84
N LYS A 194 -10.82 13.51 -18.83
CA LYS A 194 -11.54 14.81 -18.84
C LYS A 194 -12.50 14.93 -17.66
N ALA A 195 -13.23 13.87 -17.33
CA ALA A 195 -14.15 13.87 -16.20
C ALA A 195 -13.38 14.05 -14.88
N ASP A 196 -12.25 13.38 -14.71
CA ASP A 196 -11.40 13.52 -13.52
C ASP A 196 -10.77 14.91 -13.42
N LEU A 197 -10.29 15.48 -14.53
CA LEU A 197 -9.84 16.87 -14.56
C LEU A 197 -10.98 17.85 -14.24
N ALA A 198 -12.20 17.60 -14.70
CA ALA A 198 -13.37 18.42 -14.36
C ALA A 198 -13.70 18.34 -12.86
N ARG A 199 -13.66 17.14 -12.26
CA ARG A 199 -13.81 16.96 -10.82
C ARG A 199 -12.74 17.73 -10.04
N LEU A 200 -11.48 17.64 -10.46
CA LEU A 200 -10.38 18.38 -9.83
C LEU A 200 -10.53 19.90 -9.97
N LYS A 201 -11.04 20.39 -11.11
CA LYS A 201 -11.35 21.83 -11.29
C LYS A 201 -12.42 22.30 -10.32
N ILE A 202 -13.51 21.55 -10.14
CA ILE A 202 -14.56 21.89 -9.16
C ILE A 202 -13.99 21.98 -7.75
N ILE A 203 -13.08 21.06 -7.37
CA ILE A 203 -12.42 21.10 -6.07
C ILE A 203 -11.51 22.32 -5.94
N ARG A 204 -10.74 22.67 -6.98
CA ARG A 204 -9.90 23.88 -6.98
C ARG A 204 -10.75 25.13 -6.85
N GLU A 205 -11.80 25.27 -7.65
CA GLU A 205 -12.74 26.40 -7.58
C GLU A 205 -13.38 26.52 -6.20
N ARG A 206 -13.78 25.40 -5.58
CA ARG A 206 -14.31 25.40 -4.21
C ARG A 206 -13.27 25.85 -3.19
N ARG A 207 -12.04 25.33 -3.28
CA ARG A 207 -10.94 25.72 -2.38
C ARG A 207 -10.57 27.19 -2.54
N GLU A 208 -10.51 27.68 -3.77
CA GLU A 208 -10.24 29.08 -4.08
C GLU A 208 -11.36 29.98 -3.59
N ALA A 209 -12.63 29.59 -3.76
CA ALA A 209 -13.77 30.35 -3.24
C ALA A 209 -13.80 30.37 -1.69
N GLU A 210 -13.49 29.26 -1.03
CA GLU A 210 -13.38 29.19 0.43
C GLU A 210 -12.17 30.00 0.93
N ALA A 211 -11.02 29.93 0.25
CA ALA A 211 -9.86 30.74 0.57
C ALA A 211 -10.14 32.24 0.37
N ALA A 212 -10.78 32.62 -0.72
CA ALA A 212 -11.17 34.00 -0.99
C ALA A 212 -12.18 34.53 0.05
N ARG A 213 -13.15 33.71 0.46
CA ARG A 213 -14.08 34.06 1.56
C ARG A 213 -13.33 34.25 2.87
N LYS A 214 -12.40 33.35 3.20
CA LYS A 214 -11.59 33.44 4.43
C LYS A 214 -10.67 34.66 4.41
N GLN A 215 -10.10 35.03 3.26
CA GLN A 215 -9.29 36.24 3.13
C GLN A 215 -10.15 37.50 3.25
N ALA A 216 -11.31 37.55 2.60
CA ALA A 216 -12.25 38.68 2.73
C ALA A 216 -12.73 38.87 4.18
N GLU A 217 -13.07 37.79 4.89
CA GLU A 217 -13.46 37.85 6.30
C GLU A 217 -12.30 38.32 7.19
N LYS A 218 -11.07 37.85 6.92
CA LYS A 218 -9.87 38.31 7.63
C LYS A 218 -9.61 39.80 7.41
N GLU A 219 -9.71 40.28 6.17
CA GLU A 219 -9.51 41.70 5.85
C GLU A 219 -10.59 42.60 6.50
N GLU A 220 -11.85 42.18 6.51
CA GLU A 220 -12.92 42.90 7.20
C GLU A 220 -12.70 42.91 8.71
N ARG A 221 -12.29 41.78 9.29
CA ARG A 221 -11.97 41.68 10.72
C ARG A 221 -10.77 42.55 11.07
N GLU A 222 -9.72 42.54 10.26
CA GLU A 222 -8.55 43.40 10.47
C GLU A 222 -8.88 44.88 10.34
N ALA A 223 -9.72 45.27 9.38
CA ALA A 223 -10.18 46.66 9.26
C ALA A 223 -10.94 47.10 10.52
N ARG A 224 -11.88 46.26 11.00
CA ARG A 224 -12.62 46.52 12.24
C ARG A 224 -11.72 46.54 13.47
N GLU A 225 -10.72 45.67 13.55
CA GLU A 225 -9.75 45.67 14.65
C GLU A 225 -8.83 46.89 14.60
N ARG A 226 -8.42 47.34 13.41
CA ARG A 226 -7.64 48.59 13.23
C ARG A 226 -8.44 49.81 13.63
N GLU A 227 -9.72 49.90 13.24
CA GLU A 227 -10.62 50.98 13.67
C GLU A 227 -10.80 51.00 15.19
N LYS A 228 -11.06 49.84 15.81
CA LYS A 228 -11.17 49.73 17.28
C LYS A 228 -9.87 50.10 17.99
N ARG A 229 -8.71 49.66 17.46
CA ARG A 229 -7.40 50.02 18.03
C ARG A 229 -7.13 51.51 17.93
N ALA A 230 -7.43 52.13 16.78
CA ALA A 230 -7.31 53.57 16.60
C ALA A 230 -8.24 54.37 17.52
N GLU A 231 -9.48 53.90 17.74
CA GLU A 231 -10.41 54.53 18.69
C GLU A 231 -9.90 54.43 20.13
N ILE A 232 -9.39 53.26 20.53
CA ILE A 232 -8.80 53.04 21.87
C ILE A 232 -7.57 53.94 22.07
N GLU A 233 -6.66 54.00 21.08
CA GLU A 233 -5.46 54.84 21.14
C GLU A 233 -5.82 56.33 21.20
N ALA A 234 -6.80 56.78 20.41
CA ALA A 234 -7.29 58.15 20.48
C ALA A 234 -7.93 58.48 21.84
N ARG A 235 -8.67 57.53 22.43
CA ARG A 235 -9.26 57.68 23.77
C ARG A 235 -8.18 57.72 24.85
N GLU A 236 -7.15 56.89 24.73
CA GLU A 236 -6.02 56.88 25.65
C GLU A 236 -5.18 58.15 25.54
N ALA A 237 -4.91 58.64 24.32
CA ALA A 237 -4.22 59.90 24.07
C ALA A 237 -4.97 61.09 24.70
N LYS A 238 -6.30 61.16 24.52
CA LYS A 238 -7.14 62.17 25.18
C LYS A 238 -7.08 62.07 26.71
N ARG A 239 -7.10 60.85 27.26
CA ARG A 239 -6.97 60.63 28.71
C ARG A 239 -5.57 61.05 29.21
N ARG A 240 -4.53 60.79 28.44
CA ARG A 240 -3.14 61.15 28.76
C ARG A 240 -2.91 62.65 28.68
N GLU A 241 -3.47 63.33 27.69
CA GLU A 241 -3.44 64.79 27.57
C GLU A 241 -4.19 65.45 28.75
N ALA A 242 -5.38 64.94 29.08
CA ALA A 242 -6.12 65.41 30.26
C ALA A 242 -5.35 65.19 31.58
N ALA A 243 -4.60 64.09 31.70
CA ALA A 243 -3.77 63.79 32.86
C ALA A 243 -2.51 64.68 32.96
N LEU A 244 -1.97 65.18 31.85
CA LEU A 244 -0.79 66.06 31.83
C LEU A 244 -1.11 67.50 32.30
N GLY A 245 -2.38 67.90 32.33
CA GLY A 245 -2.88 69.15 32.92
C GLY A 245 -2.36 70.44 32.27
N PRO A 246 -3.01 71.60 32.48
CA PRO A 246 -2.51 72.86 31.94
C PRO A 246 -1.18 73.20 32.63
N LYS A 247 -0.11 73.33 31.83
CA LYS A 247 1.21 73.75 32.32
C LYS A 247 1.05 75.09 33.04
N LYS A 248 1.08 75.09 34.37
CA LYS A 248 1.00 76.30 35.19
C LYS A 248 2.08 77.28 34.72
N GLY A 249 1.65 78.36 34.09
CA GLY A 249 2.52 79.46 33.68
C GLY A 249 3.30 79.96 34.88
N LYS A 250 4.62 79.96 34.74
CA LYS A 250 5.59 80.49 35.70
C LYS A 250 5.31 81.99 35.83
N LYS A 251 4.58 82.40 36.88
CA LYS A 251 4.38 83.83 37.19
C LYS A 251 5.74 84.44 37.48
N LYS A 252 6.08 85.45 36.69
CA LYS A 252 7.29 86.28 36.79
C LYS A 252 6.97 87.50 37.64
#